data_AF-R6M8Q3-F1
#
_entry.id   AF-R6M8Q3-F1
#
_cell.length_a   1.000
_cell.length_b   1.000
_cell.length_c   1.000
_cell.angle_alpha   90.00
_cell.angle_beta   90.00
_cell.angle_gamma   90.00
#
_symmetry.space_group_name_H-M   'P 1'
#
loop_
_entity.id
_entity.type
_entity.pdbx_description
1 polymer ?
#
loop_
_entity_poly.entity_id
_entity_poly.type
_entity_poly.pdbx_seq_one_letter_code
_entity_poly.pdbx_strand_id
1 'polypeptide(L)'
;MNGNIMPLAAMEVLNNNGCLCGMEQGDEYKYDYIMPMELRVILKYINDECDKYEYEDSPMFDELPDAMFVDGIVKMVAEKYNDEQQNNDFFVDKNGDLLIYALLIGVIVYRKNRHASIKSKSRI
;
A
#
# COMPACT_ATOMS: atom_id res chain seq x y z
N MET A 1 -28.06 -7.82 9.13
CA MET A 1 -27.16 -8.38 8.11
C MET A 1 -25.98 -7.44 8.00
N ASN A 2 -24.95 -7.64 8.83
CA ASN A 2 -23.78 -6.78 8.92
C ASN A 2 -22.74 -7.31 7.92
N GLY A 3 -22.99 -7.08 6.63
CA GLY A 3 -22.01 -7.38 5.60
C GLY A 3 -20.86 -6.39 5.72
N ASN A 4 -19.64 -6.90 5.82
CA ASN A 4 -18.40 -6.14 5.75
C ASN A 4 -18.42 -5.16 4.56
N ILE A 5 -18.69 -3.87 4.83
CA ILE A 5 -18.63 -2.78 3.83
C ILE A 5 -17.18 -2.39 3.53
N MET A 6 -16.27 -2.63 4.48
CA MET A 6 -14.87 -2.18 4.45
C MET A 6 -14.03 -2.80 3.31
N PRO A 7 -14.12 -4.11 3.02
CA PRO A 7 -13.40 -4.70 1.89
C PRO A 7 -13.95 -4.20 0.55
N LEU A 8 -15.27 -3.98 0.44
CA LEU A 8 -15.91 -3.51 -0.78
C LEU A 8 -15.55 -2.06 -1.10
N ALA A 9 -15.52 -1.17 -0.11
CA ALA A 9 -15.09 0.22 -0.29
C ALA A 9 -13.60 0.32 -0.67
N ALA A 10 -12.73 -0.49 -0.03
CA ALA A 10 -11.32 -0.56 -0.40
C ALA A 10 -11.13 -1.10 -1.83
N MET A 11 -11.92 -2.11 -2.22
CA MET A 11 -11.93 -2.67 -3.57
C MET A 11 -12.43 -1.68 -4.62
N GLU A 12 -13.48 -0.90 -4.33
CA GLU A 12 -14.00 0.13 -5.25
C GLU A 12 -13.01 1.29 -5.46
N VAL A 13 -12.27 1.70 -4.41
CA VAL A 13 -11.21 2.70 -4.53
C VAL A 13 -10.05 2.17 -5.39
N LEU A 14 -9.67 0.90 -5.24
CA LEU A 14 -8.67 0.25 -6.08
C LEU A 14 -9.14 0.10 -7.54
N ASN A 15 -10.42 -0.24 -7.76
CA ASN A 15 -10.97 -0.54 -9.08
C ASN A 15 -11.23 0.72 -9.94
N ASN A 16 -11.60 1.85 -9.32
CA ASN A 16 -11.96 3.06 -10.06
C ASN A 16 -10.82 4.10 -10.18
N ASN A 17 -9.82 4.09 -9.28
CA ASN A 17 -8.79 5.14 -9.19
C ASN A 17 -7.33 4.65 -9.27
N GLY A 18 -7.06 3.38 -9.54
CA GLY A 18 -5.73 2.89 -9.95
C GLY A 18 -4.65 2.74 -8.86
N CYS A 19 -4.72 3.41 -7.72
CA CYS A 19 -3.97 3.08 -6.49
C CYS A 19 -4.37 4.02 -5.35
N LEU A 20 -4.28 3.55 -4.10
CA LEU A 20 -4.32 4.40 -2.90
C LEU A 20 -3.08 5.30 -2.74
N CYS A 21 -1.99 4.95 -3.41
CA CYS A 21 -0.67 5.54 -3.27
C CYS A 21 -0.34 6.63 -4.31
N GLY A 22 -1.33 7.00 -5.14
CA GLY A 22 -1.16 7.88 -6.29
C GLY A 22 -1.76 9.26 -6.19
N MET A 23 -1.76 9.84 -4.99
CA MET A 23 -2.15 11.24 -4.83
C MET A 23 -0.95 12.13 -5.16
N GLU A 24 -0.92 12.67 -6.38
CA GLU A 24 -0.07 13.83 -6.70
C GLU A 24 -0.50 15.02 -5.81
N GLN A 25 0.45 15.93 -5.53
CA GLN A 25 0.42 17.05 -4.57
C GLN A 25 -0.69 18.13 -4.79
N GLY A 26 -1.83 17.79 -5.38
CA GLY A 26 -3.01 18.65 -5.54
C GLY A 26 -4.34 18.06 -5.05
N ASP A 27 -4.43 16.73 -4.85
CA ASP A 27 -5.67 16.02 -4.46
C ASP A 27 -5.50 15.19 -3.17
N GLU A 28 -4.48 15.52 -2.37
CA GLU A 28 -4.01 14.84 -1.15
C GLU A 28 -5.10 14.61 -0.06
N TYR A 29 -6.28 15.21 -0.18
CA TYR A 29 -7.29 15.22 0.89
C TYR A 29 -8.64 14.59 0.52
N LYS A 30 -8.87 14.18 -0.73
CA LYS A 30 -10.24 13.82 -1.16
C LYS A 30 -10.73 12.49 -0.60
N TYR A 31 -9.82 11.52 -0.43
CA TYR A 31 -10.16 10.17 0.04
C TYR A 31 -9.67 9.88 1.47
N ASP A 32 -8.80 10.73 2.03
CA ASP A 32 -8.36 10.64 3.42
C ASP A 32 -9.53 10.68 4.40
N TYR A 33 -10.56 11.49 4.13
CA TYR A 33 -11.75 11.55 4.99
C TYR A 33 -12.66 10.32 4.87
N ILE A 34 -12.60 9.59 3.75
CA ILE A 34 -13.48 8.44 3.48
C ILE A 34 -12.80 7.13 3.92
N MET A 35 -11.46 7.13 3.99
CA MET A 35 -10.71 5.94 4.36
C MET A 35 -10.73 5.72 5.88
N PRO A 36 -11.02 4.49 6.33
CA PRO A 36 -10.84 4.07 7.72
C PRO A 36 -9.46 4.48 8.27
N MET A 37 -9.41 4.94 9.52
CA MET A 37 -8.15 5.38 10.15
C MET A 37 -7.13 4.23 10.19
N GLU A 38 -7.59 3.00 10.40
CA GLU A 38 -6.77 1.80 10.47
C GLU A 38 -6.05 1.54 9.13
N LEU A 39 -6.78 1.66 8.01
CA LEU A 39 -6.21 1.52 6.67
C LEU A 39 -5.20 2.63 6.35
N ARG A 40 -5.47 3.87 6.80
CA ARG A 40 -4.54 4.99 6.63
C ARG A 40 -3.23 4.75 7.38
N VAL A 41 -3.31 4.23 8.60
CA VAL A 41 -2.12 3.89 9.40
C VAL A 41 -1.30 2.79 8.72
N ILE A 42 -1.95 1.71 8.26
CA ILE A 42 -1.26 0.62 7.53
C ILE A 42 -0.59 1.17 6.25
N LEU A 43 -1.33 1.94 5.45
CA LEU A 43 -0.79 2.55 4.23
C LEU A 43 0.37 3.49 4.52
N LYS A 44 0.34 4.22 5.63
CA LYS A 44 1.48 5.05 6.04
C LYS A 44 2.73 4.19 6.22
N TYR A 45 2.66 3.11 7.01
CA TYR A 45 3.82 2.22 7.18
C TYR A 45 4.28 1.57 5.87
N ILE A 46 3.34 1.18 5.00
CA ILE A 46 3.66 0.64 3.67
C ILE A 46 4.41 1.68 2.83
N ASN A 47 3.94 2.92 2.78
CA ASN A 47 4.61 3.98 2.03
C ASN A 47 5.98 4.29 2.62
N ASP A 48 6.09 4.41 3.94
CA ASP A 48 7.37 4.65 4.63
C ASP A 48 8.41 3.55 4.32
N GLU A 49 7.97 2.29 4.20
CA GLU A 49 8.86 1.19 3.78
C GLU A 49 9.19 1.24 2.29
N CYS A 50 8.20 1.44 1.40
CA CYS A 50 8.42 1.54 -0.04
C CYS A 50 9.31 2.74 -0.44
N ASP A 51 9.26 3.84 0.32
CA ASP A 51 10.08 5.04 0.07
C ASP A 51 11.58 4.73 0.14
N LYS A 52 11.99 3.80 1.01
CA LYS A 52 13.39 3.35 1.12
C LYS A 52 13.89 2.65 -0.14
N TYR A 53 12.96 2.15 -0.95
CA TYR A 53 13.22 1.40 -2.18
C TYR A 53 12.98 2.25 -3.44
N GLU A 54 12.76 3.57 -3.31
CA GLU A 54 12.66 4.51 -4.44
C GLU A 54 14.04 4.95 -4.98
N TYR A 55 14.84 4.00 -5.43
CA TYR A 55 16.11 4.24 -6.11
C TYR A 55 16.22 3.38 -7.38
N GLU A 56 17.08 3.77 -8.33
CA GLU A 56 17.31 2.99 -9.56
C GLU A 56 17.84 1.59 -9.23
N ASP A 57 17.38 0.58 -9.98
CA ASP A 57 17.75 -0.83 -9.80
C ASP A 57 17.39 -1.41 -8.41
N SER A 58 16.42 -0.79 -7.72
CA SER A 58 15.80 -1.35 -6.53
C SER A 58 15.02 -2.63 -6.84
N PRO A 59 15.01 -3.63 -5.93
CA PRO A 59 14.22 -4.85 -6.08
C PRO A 59 12.70 -4.59 -6.20
N MET A 60 12.24 -3.41 -5.77
CA MET A 60 10.84 -2.98 -5.95
C MET A 60 10.46 -2.79 -7.43
N PHE A 61 11.42 -2.46 -8.28
CA PHE A 61 11.21 -2.18 -9.70
C PHE A 61 11.56 -3.35 -10.63
N ASP A 62 12.00 -4.48 -10.08
CA ASP A 62 12.26 -5.71 -10.83
C ASP A 62 11.00 -6.20 -11.56
N GLU A 63 11.18 -6.90 -12.69
CA GLU A 63 10.07 -7.38 -13.53
C GLU A 63 9.06 -8.18 -12.69
N LEU A 64 9.56 -9.07 -11.84
CA LEU A 64 8.83 -9.75 -10.78
C LEU A 64 9.50 -9.43 -9.43
N PRO A 65 8.86 -8.64 -8.54
CA PRO A 65 9.43 -8.40 -7.22
C PRO A 65 9.55 -9.72 -6.46
N ASP A 66 10.71 -9.97 -5.86
CA ASP A 66 10.99 -11.21 -5.12
C ASP A 66 9.95 -11.42 -4.01
N ALA A 67 9.42 -12.64 -3.90
CA ALA A 67 8.50 -13.01 -2.84
C ALA A 67 9.10 -12.74 -1.45
N MET A 68 10.41 -12.97 -1.27
CA MET A 68 11.09 -12.67 -0.01
C MET A 68 11.13 -11.17 0.30
N PHE A 69 11.24 -10.33 -0.73
CA PHE A 69 11.20 -8.87 -0.59
C PHE A 69 9.81 -8.41 -0.14
N VAL A 70 8.75 -8.90 -0.81
CA VAL A 70 7.36 -8.57 -0.47
C VAL A 70 7.01 -9.06 0.93
N ASP A 71 7.30 -10.33 1.25
CA ASP A 71 7.03 -10.94 2.55
C ASP A 71 7.79 -10.22 3.68
N GLY A 72 9.02 -9.78 3.40
CA GLY A 72 9.83 -8.99 4.34
C GLY A 72 9.15 -7.67 4.72
N ILE A 73 8.65 -6.92 3.73
CA ILE A 73 7.93 -5.66 3.99
C ILE A 73 6.61 -5.93 4.74
N VAL A 74 5.84 -6.93 4.31
CA VAL A 74 4.57 -7.30 4.97
C VAL A 74 4.80 -7.58 6.45
N LYS A 75 5.82 -8.40 6.77
CA LYS A 75 6.17 -8.74 8.14
C LYS A 75 6.58 -7.52 8.96
N MET A 76 7.43 -6.65 8.41
CA MET A 76 7.84 -5.41 9.09
C MET A 76 6.65 -4.48 9.39
N VAL A 77 5.73 -4.33 8.43
CA VAL A 77 4.53 -3.50 8.62
C VAL A 77 3.60 -4.11 9.67
N ALA A 78 3.41 -5.44 9.63
CA ALA A 78 2.60 -6.14 10.62
C ALA A 78 3.19 -5.99 12.04
N GLU A 79 4.51 -6.15 12.20
CA GLU A 79 5.21 -5.95 13.47
C GLU A 79 5.03 -4.52 14.00
N LYS A 80 5.30 -3.50 13.17
CA LYS A 80 5.12 -2.08 13.55
C LYS A 80 3.69 -1.75 13.96
N TYR A 81 2.71 -2.24 13.18
CA TYR A 81 1.31 -2.00 13.48
C TYR A 81 0.93 -2.64 14.82
N ASN A 82 1.36 -3.87 15.08
CA ASN A 82 1.08 -4.57 16.33
C ASN A 82 1.75 -3.92 17.55
N ASP A 83 2.98 -3.42 17.39
CA ASP A 83 3.73 -2.75 18.46
C ASP A 83 3.08 -1.41 18.88
N GLU A 84 2.58 -0.62 17.92
CA GLU A 84 1.96 0.68 18.19
C GLU A 84 0.48 0.56 18.62
N GLN A 85 -0.20 -0.54 18.31
CA GLN A 85 -1.64 -0.71 18.52
C GLN A 85 -1.97 -1.72 19.63
N GLN A 86 -1.36 -1.58 20.82
CA GLN A 86 -1.48 -2.47 21.98
C GLN A 86 -2.91 -2.88 22.44
N ASN A 87 -4.00 -2.37 21.85
CA ASN A 87 -5.39 -2.71 22.23
C ASN A 87 -6.42 -2.64 21.08
N ASN A 88 -6.02 -2.76 19.80
CA ASN A 88 -7.00 -2.75 18.69
C ASN A 88 -7.27 -4.15 18.16
N ASP A 89 -8.44 -4.70 18.51
CA ASP A 89 -8.99 -5.98 18.02
C ASP A 89 -9.23 -6.02 16.48
N PHE A 90 -8.82 -4.99 15.72
CA PHE A 90 -9.05 -4.91 14.28
C PHE A 90 -8.31 -6.01 13.50
N PHE A 91 -7.14 -6.45 13.99
CA PHE A 91 -6.34 -7.52 13.38
C PHE A 91 -6.74 -8.93 13.84
N VAL A 92 -7.82 -9.10 14.61
CA VAL A 92 -8.25 -10.41 15.16
C VAL A 92 -8.86 -11.34 14.10
N ASP A 93 -8.97 -10.92 12.83
CA ASP A 93 -9.21 -11.86 11.75
C ASP A 93 -7.88 -12.36 11.16
N LYS A 94 -7.84 -13.65 10.83
CA LYS A 94 -6.66 -14.48 10.52
C LYS A 94 -5.89 -14.06 9.25
N ASN A 95 -6.20 -12.88 8.70
CA ASN A 95 -5.82 -12.42 7.38
C ASN A 95 -5.31 -10.96 7.36
N GLY A 96 -4.90 -10.38 8.50
CA GLY A 96 -4.30 -9.04 8.53
C GLY A 96 -3.09 -8.90 7.60
N ASP A 97 -2.28 -9.94 7.51
CA ASP A 97 -1.16 -10.03 6.56
C ASP A 97 -1.62 -9.95 5.10
N LEU A 98 -2.77 -10.56 4.76
CA LEU A 98 -3.32 -10.53 3.41
C LEU A 98 -3.78 -9.12 3.01
N LEU A 99 -4.31 -8.34 3.97
CA LEU A 99 -4.66 -6.94 3.74
C LEU A 99 -3.41 -6.09 3.50
N ILE A 100 -2.38 -6.25 4.34
CA ILE A 100 -1.10 -5.57 4.16
C ILE A 100 -0.49 -5.94 2.80
N TYR A 101 -0.54 -7.23 2.44
CA TYR A 101 -0.07 -7.74 1.16
C TYR A 101 -0.80 -7.07 -0.02
N ALA A 102 -2.14 -7.07 0.00
CA ALA A 102 -2.94 -6.47 -1.07
C ALA A 102 -2.65 -4.97 -1.25
N LEU A 103 -2.52 -4.23 -0.14
CA LEU A 103 -2.18 -2.81 -0.16
C LEU A 103 -0.76 -2.59 -0.69
N LEU A 104 0.22 -3.37 -0.23
CA LEU A 104 1.62 -3.29 -0.65
C LEU A 104 1.77 -3.53 -2.15
N ILE A 105 1.13 -4.57 -2.69
CA ILE A 105 1.15 -4.86 -4.13
C ILE A 105 0.57 -3.69 -4.92
N GLY A 106 -0.54 -3.09 -4.46
CA GLY A 106 -1.09 -1.88 -5.06
C GLY A 106 -0.08 -0.74 -5.11
N VAL A 107 0.63 -0.49 -4.00
CA VAL A 107 1.67 0.55 -3.92
C VAL A 107 2.82 0.30 -4.88
N ILE A 108 3.34 -0.93 -4.91
CA ILE A 108 4.45 -1.31 -5.80
C ILE A 108 4.07 -1.13 -7.27
N VAL A 109 2.90 -1.61 -7.69
CA VAL A 109 2.43 -1.53 -9.08
C VAL A 109 2.34 -0.07 -9.54
N TYR A 110 1.77 0.80 -8.72
CA TYR A 110 1.68 2.22 -9.05
C TYR A 110 3.06 2.89 -9.16
N ARG A 111 3.95 2.66 -8.20
CA ARG A 111 5.29 3.25 -8.22
C ARG A 111 6.10 2.75 -9.41
N LYS A 112 5.98 1.46 -9.78
CA LYS A 112 6.54 0.90 -11.02
C LYS A 112 6.02 1.61 -12.27
N ASN A 113 4.71 1.82 -12.36
CA ASN A 113 4.10 2.51 -13.50
C ASN A 113 4.58 3.97 -13.60
N ARG A 114 4.69 4.68 -12.46
CA ARG A 114 5.23 6.04 -12.37
C ARG A 114 6.70 6.09 -12.80
N HIS A 115 7.52 5.17 -12.28
CA HIS A 115 8.95 5.08 -12.59
C HIS A 115 9.19 4.81 -14.08
N ALA A 116 8.44 3.89 -14.69
CA ALA A 116 8.49 3.60 -16.12
C ALA A 116 8.09 4.81 -16.98
N SER A 117 7.04 5.54 -16.58
CA SER A 117 6.60 6.78 -17.26
C SER A 117 7.69 7.84 -17.26
N ILE A 118 8.34 8.08 -16.11
CA ILE A 118 9.45 9.05 -16.00
C ILE A 118 10.63 8.62 -16.88
N LYS A 119 11.05 7.35 -16.81
CA LYS A 119 12.17 6.82 -17.61
C LYS A 119 11.91 6.83 -19.12
N SER A 120 10.65 6.81 -19.53
CA SER A 120 10.25 6.98 -20.94
C SER A 120 10.38 8.43 -21.41
N LYS A 121 10.04 9.41 -20.56
CA LYS A 121 10.16 10.84 -20.85
C LYS A 121 11.60 11.32 -20.88
N SER A 122 12.47 10.81 -20.01
CA SER A 122 13.90 11.15 -19.96
C SER A 122 14.72 10.58 -21.13
N ARG A 123 14.13 9.70 -21.94
CA ARG A 123 14.77 9.08 -23.13
C ARG A 123 14.49 9.83 -24.44
N ILE A 124 13.72 10.91 -24.39
CA ILE A 124 13.40 11.82 -25.50
C ILE A 124 14.22 13.09 -25.35
#